data_AF-A0A0F9TJT8-F1
#
_entry.id   AF-A0A0F9TJT8-F1
#
_cell.length_a   1.000
_cell.length_b   1.000
_cell.length_c   1.000
_cell.angle_alpha   90.00
_cell.angle_beta   90.00
_cell.angle_gamma   90.00
#
_symmetry.space_group_name_H-M   'P 1'
#
loop_
_entity.id
_entity.type
_entity.pdbx_description
1 polymer ?
#
loop_
_entity_poly.entity_id
_entity_poly.type
_entity_poly.pdbx_seq_one_letter_code
_entity_poly.pdbx_strand_id
1 'polypeptide(L)' 'MKIVCAWCDKSMGEKPPLSDTRTTHGICDQCIRDCVMEDGDESRDGDYYKGNQEETQR' A
#
# COMPACT_ATOMS: atom_id res chain seq x y z
N MET A 1 -6.05 -8.08 12.22
CA MET A 1 -4.82 -7.83 11.43
C MET A 1 -4.39 -6.39 11.58
N LYS A 2 -3.10 -6.12 11.83
CA LYS A 2 -2.56 -4.75 11.92
C LYS A 2 -1.99 -4.32 10.58
N ILE A 3 -2.19 -3.06 10.21
CA ILE A 3 -1.64 -2.46 8.99
C ILE A 3 -0.53 -1.50 9.41
N VAL A 4 0.68 -1.70 8.89
CA VAL A 4 1.83 -0.83 9.16
C VAL A 4 2.46 -0.36 7.85
N CYS A 5 3.12 0.79 7.90
CA CYS A 5 3.89 1.29 6.76
C CYS A 5 5.17 0.46 6.58
N ALA A 6 5.46 0.00 5.35
CA ALA A 6 6.67 -0.76 5.04
C ALA A 6 7.94 0.10 5.03
N TRP A 7 7.81 1.42 4.96
CA TRP A 7 8.96 2.34 4.85
C TRP A 7 9.31 3.04 6.15
N CYS A 8 8.31 3.33 7.00
CA CYS A 8 8.52 4.08 8.23
C CYS A 8 7.91 3.41 9.47
N ASP A 9 7.43 2.17 9.34
CA ASP A 9 6.80 1.36 10.40
C ASP A 9 5.61 2.04 11.11
N LYS A 10 5.07 3.11 10.52
CA LYS A 10 3.92 3.84 11.05
C LYS A 10 2.68 2.95 11.05
N SER A 11 1.99 2.86 12.19
CA SER A 11 0.69 2.19 12.28
C SER A 11 -0.36 2.93 11.44
N MET A 12 -0.97 2.23 10.49
CA MET A 12 -1.99 2.76 9.57
C MET A 12 -3.41 2.29 9.91
N GLY A 13 -3.55 1.47 10.96
CA GLY A 13 -4.83 1.00 11.46
C GLY A 13 -4.92 -0.52 11.56
N GLU A 14 -6.13 -1.00 11.76
CA GLU A 14 -6.43 -2.42 12.00
C GLU A 14 -7.67 -2.86 11.23
N LYS A 15 -7.62 -4.06 10.66
CA LYS A 15 -8.71 -4.67 9.89
C LYS A 15 -9.21 -5.93 10.58
N PRO A 16 -10.54 -6.17 10.62
CA PRO A 16 -11.07 -7.44 11.10
C PRO A 16 -10.62 -8.61 10.22
N PRO A 17 -10.54 -9.84 10.79
CA PRO A 17 -10.83 -10.15 12.18
C PRO A 17 -9.73 -9.69 13.15
N LEU A 18 -10.14 -9.11 14.28
CA LEU A 18 -9.28 -8.59 15.35
C LEU A 18 -8.48 -9.70 16.06
N SER A 19 -8.94 -10.95 15.95
CA SER A 19 -8.28 -12.16 16.43
C SER A 19 -7.09 -12.59 15.59
N ASP A 20 -6.92 -12.03 14.39
CA ASP A 20 -5.79 -12.33 13.52
C ASP A 20 -4.62 -11.39 13.82
N THR A 21 -3.53 -11.97 14.34
CA THR A 21 -2.30 -11.28 14.76
C THR A 21 -1.36 -10.94 13.60
N ARG A 22 -1.72 -11.29 12.36
CA ARG A 22 -0.90 -10.97 11.19
C ARG A 22 -0.77 -9.46 11.02
N THR A 23 0.43 -9.07 10.64
CA THR A 23 0.78 -7.71 10.23
C THR A 23 0.85 -7.65 8.72
N THR A 24 0.08 -6.77 8.11
CA THR A 24 0.15 -6.45 6.69
C THR A 24 0.90 -5.14 6.50
N HIS A 25 1.74 -5.08 5.47
CA HIS A 25 2.55 -3.91 5.17
C HIS A 25 1.94 -3.16 3.97
N GLY A 26 1.79 -1.84 4.08
CA GLY A 26 1.40 -0.92 3.01
C GLY A 26 2.32 0.31 3.00
N ILE A 27 2.13 1.28 2.11
CA ILE A 27 2.88 2.56 2.16
C ILE A 27 1.93 3.65 2.62
N CYS A 28 2.32 4.46 3.61
CA CYS A 28 1.48 5.54 4.11
C CYS A 28 1.50 6.76 3.18
N ASP A 29 0.46 7.58 3.22
CA ASP A 29 0.32 8.76 2.34
C ASP A 29 1.49 9.74 2.44
N GLN A 30 2.10 9.83 3.62
CA GLN A 30 3.28 10.67 3.84
C GLN A 30 4.47 10.13 3.04
N CYS A 31 4.77 8.84 3.17
CA CYS A 31 5.83 8.19 2.42
C CYS A 31 5.59 8.26 0.90
N ILE A 32 4.35 8.06 0.45
CA ILE A 32 3.98 8.23 -0.96
C ILE A 32 4.26 9.66 -1.42
N ARG A 33 3.79 10.65 -0.64
CA ARG A 33 3.98 12.06 -0.95
C ARG A 33 5.47 12.43 -1.00
N ASP A 34 6.25 12.01 -0.02
CA ASP A 34 7.69 12.31 0.05
C ASP A 34 8.40 11.73 -1.19
N CYS A 35 8.05 10.51 -1.63
CA CYS A 35 8.61 9.94 -2.87
C CYS A 35 8.13 10.59 -4.16
N VAL A 36 6.98 11.27 -4.16
CA VAL A 36 6.45 11.98 -5.33
C VAL A 36 6.94 13.43 -5.37
N MET A 37 7.43 13.98 -4.26
CA MET A 37 7.80 15.39 -4.13
C MET A 37 9.29 15.69 -4.31
N GLU A 38 10.15 14.69 -4.51
CA GLU A 38 11.60 14.93 -4.69
C GLU A 38 12.05 15.21 -6.14
N ASP A 39 11.17 15.10 -7.14
CA ASP A 39 11.49 15.53 -8.51
C ASP A 39 10.32 16.32 -9.09
N GLY A 40 10.56 17.61 -9.34
CA GLY A 40 9.66 18.42 -10.16
C GLY A 40 9.59 17.87 -11.58
N ASP A 41 8.36 17.75 -12.08
CA ASP A 41 7.95 17.60 -13.49
C ASP A 41 8.44 16.34 -14.24
N GLU A 42 7.58 15.33 -14.34
CA GLU A 42 7.01 14.86 -15.63
C GLU A 42 6.08 13.67 -15.35
N SER A 43 4.81 13.87 -15.68
CA SER A 43 3.73 12.88 -15.80
C SER A 43 4.19 11.42 -15.94
N ARG A 44 4.18 10.68 -14.83
CA ARG A 44 4.10 9.21 -14.86
C ARG A 44 2.71 8.83 -14.40
N ASP A 45 1.81 8.72 -15.38
CA ASP A 45 0.51 8.08 -15.24
C ASP A 45 0.67 6.77 -14.45
N GLY A 46 0.12 6.79 -13.24
CA GLY A 46 0.30 5.76 -12.24
C GLY A 46 -0.51 4.51 -12.57
N ASP A 47 0.11 3.54 -13.22
CA ASP A 47 -0.37 2.16 -13.31
C ASP A 47 -0.04 1.36 -12.03
N TYR A 48 -0.28 1.92 -10.83
CA TYR A 48 0.17 1.28 -9.58
C TYR A 48 -0.78 0.20 -9.01
N TYR A 49 -1.91 -0.11 -9.65
CA TYR A 49 -2.73 -1.26 -9.21
C TYR A 49 -3.61 -1.82 -10.35
N LYS A 50 -3.01 -2.61 -11.26
CA LYS A 50 -3.79 -3.59 -12.03
C LYS A 50 -3.74 -4.93 -11.29
N GLY A 51 -4.69 -5.14 -10.38
CA GLY A 51 -4.87 -6.43 -9.73
C GLY A 51 -5.07 -7.50 -10.79
N ASN A 52 -4.22 -8.54 -10.76
CA ASN A 52 -4.43 -9.76 -11.51
C ASN A 52 -5.76 -10.37 -11.03
N GLN A 53 -6.81 -10.27 -11.86
CA GLN A 53 -7.99 -11.11 -11.70
C GLN A 53 -7.61 -12.50 -12.19
N GLU A 54 -7.44 -13.38 -11.23
CA GLU A 54 -7.23 -14.80 -11.34
C GLU A 54 -8.41 -15.48 -12.08
N GLU A 55 -8.05 -16.20 -13.16
CA GLU A 55 -8.54 -17.53 -13.58
C GLU A 55 -10.04 -17.77 -13.83
N THR A 56 -10.41 -17.86 -15.12
CA THR A 56 -11.54 -18.69 -15.58
C THR A 56 -11.15 -19.38 -16.88
N GLN A 57 -10.79 -20.66 -16.79
CA GLN A 57 -10.95 -21.63 -17.86
C GLN A 57 -11.36 -22.96 -17.23
N ARG A 58 -12.61 -23.38 -17.48
CA ARG A 58 -13.09 -24.76 -17.30
C ARG A 58 -13.91 -25.12 -18.52
#